data_AF-A0A3A8HK53-F1
#
_entry.id   AF-A0A3A8HK53-F1
#
_cell.length_a   1.000
_cell.length_b   1.000
_cell.length_c   1.000
_cell.angle_alpha   90.00
_cell.angle_beta   90.00
_cell.angle_gamma   90.00
#
_symmetry.space_group_name_H-M   'P 1'
#
loop_
_entity.id
_entity.type
_entity.pdbx_description
1 polymer ?
#
loop_
_entity_poly.entity_id
_entity_poly.type
_entity_poly.pdbx_seq_one_letter_code
_entity_poly.pdbx_strand_id
1 'polypeptide(L)'
;MRYVEALPCAALAPYVRCYWAMETSGPLPGPHRVLPDGCLDILVDLSDGVRPRVVGAMRTAAVVPLTAPTSIVAVRFRPGGAQPFLRLPLQELTDAQV
;
A
#
# COMPACT_ATOMS: atom_id res chain seq x y z
N MET A 1 -1.52 -10.30 13.90
CA MET A 1 -1.14 -9.32 12.88
C MET A 1 -0.17 -8.35 13.52
N ARG A 2 0.98 -8.12 12.89
CA ARG A 2 1.90 -7.04 13.25
C ARG A 2 1.82 -5.99 12.15
N TYR A 3 1.66 -4.74 12.54
CA TYR A 3 1.63 -3.60 11.63
C TYR A 3 2.51 -2.51 12.21
N VAL A 4 3.42 -1.96 11.40
CA VAL A 4 4.34 -0.91 11.82
C VAL A 4 4.41 0.18 10.76
N GLU A 5 4.61 1.42 11.20
CA GLU A 5 4.84 2.56 10.33
C GLU A 5 6.16 3.25 10.70
N ALA A 6 6.84 3.79 9.69
CA ALA A 6 8.02 4.60 9.84
C ALA A 6 7.87 5.90 9.04
N LEU A 7 8.37 7.00 9.58
CA LEU A 7 8.36 8.29 8.90
C LEU A 7 9.41 8.32 7.76
N PRO A 8 9.12 9.02 6.66
CA PRO A 8 10.10 9.24 5.61
C PRO A 8 11.20 10.19 6.06
N CYS A 9 12.33 10.17 5.35
CA CYS A 9 13.33 11.22 5.49
C CYS A 9 12.78 12.59 5.02
N ALA A 10 13.44 13.67 5.41
CA ALA A 10 12.98 15.04 5.12
C ALA A 10 12.74 15.31 3.63
N ALA A 11 13.59 14.77 2.75
CA ALA A 11 13.47 14.94 1.31
C ALA A 11 12.18 14.30 0.73
N LEU A 12 11.65 13.26 1.37
CA LEU A 12 10.47 12.53 0.92
C LEU A 12 9.19 12.93 1.66
N ALA A 13 9.28 13.60 2.81
CA ALA A 13 8.13 14.03 3.61
C ALA A 13 7.03 14.82 2.86
N PRO A 14 7.34 15.64 1.82
CA PRO A 14 6.30 16.28 1.02
C PRO A 14 5.46 15.32 0.18
N TYR A 15 5.98 14.13 -0.11
CA TYR A 15 5.41 13.19 -1.07
C TYR A 15 4.91 11.90 -0.42
N VAL A 16 5.68 11.40 0.54
CA VAL A 16 5.46 10.15 1.27
C VAL A 16 4.83 10.48 2.61
N ARG A 17 3.77 9.75 2.96
CA ARG A 17 3.13 9.84 4.28
C ARG A 17 3.88 8.99 5.30
N CYS A 18 4.13 7.73 4.95
CA CYS A 18 4.88 6.78 5.76
C CYS A 18 5.38 5.61 4.89
N TYR A 19 6.35 4.89 5.43
CA TYR A 19 6.58 3.50 5.06
C TYR A 19 5.80 2.64 6.04
N TRP A 20 5.15 1.58 5.55
CA TRP A 20 4.45 0.64 6.42
C TRP A 20 4.86 -0.79 6.12
N ALA A 21 4.80 -1.64 7.13
CA ALA A 21 5.00 -3.07 6.99
C ALA A 21 3.95 -3.83 7.77
N MET A 22 3.53 -4.97 7.22
CA MET A 22 2.51 -5.83 7.78
C MET A 22 2.94 -7.29 7.71
N GLU A 23 2.81 -8.00 8.82
CA GLU A 23 3.10 -9.43 8.93
C GLU A 23 1.93 -10.19 9.59
N THR A 24 1.58 -11.34 9.03
CA THR A 24 0.66 -12.31 9.61
C THR A 24 1.30 -13.69 9.62
N SER A 25 1.22 -14.39 10.75
CA SER A 25 1.79 -15.74 10.89
C SER A 25 0.88 -16.84 10.33
N GLY A 26 -0.33 -16.49 9.91
CA GLY A 26 -1.37 -17.41 9.46
C GLY A 26 -2.66 -16.69 9.10
N PRO A 27 -3.71 -17.44 8.71
CA PRO A 27 -4.99 -16.89 8.33
C PRO A 27 -5.61 -16.06 9.46
N LEU A 28 -6.21 -14.93 9.13
CA LEU A 28 -6.97 -14.11 10.08
C LEU A 28 -8.47 -14.29 9.88
N PRO A 29 -9.27 -14.30 10.96
CA PRO A 29 -10.73 -14.42 10.85
C PRO A 29 -11.33 -13.12 10.30
N GLY A 30 -12.20 -13.27 9.30
CA GLY A 30 -12.94 -12.17 8.70
C GLY A 30 -12.15 -11.37 7.65
N PRO A 31 -12.84 -10.55 6.84
CA PRO A 31 -12.20 -9.76 5.80
C PRO A 31 -11.43 -8.57 6.38
N HIS A 32 -10.20 -8.35 5.92
CA HIS A 32 -9.47 -7.11 6.21
C HIS A 32 -9.97 -6.02 5.26
N ARG A 33 -10.36 -4.86 5.81
CA ARG A 33 -10.88 -3.74 5.01
C ARG A 33 -9.88 -2.60 4.97
N VAL A 34 -9.50 -2.19 3.77
CA VAL A 34 -8.70 -1.00 3.51
C VAL A 34 -9.65 0.10 3.04
N LEU A 35 -9.76 1.18 3.82
CA LEU A 35 -10.68 2.27 3.51
C LEU A 35 -10.08 3.23 2.48
N PRO A 36 -10.91 3.85 1.61
CA PRO A 36 -10.45 4.84 0.66
C PRO A 36 -9.97 6.10 1.40
N ASP A 37 -8.68 6.41 1.30
CA ASP A 37 -8.03 7.56 1.94
C ASP A 37 -7.39 8.52 0.92
N GLY A 38 -7.62 8.29 -0.39
CA GLY A 38 -7.06 9.06 -1.49
C GLY A 38 -5.55 8.87 -1.69
N CYS A 39 -4.92 7.95 -0.95
CA CYS A 39 -3.49 7.67 -1.07
C CYS A 39 -3.24 6.59 -2.14
N LEU A 40 -2.03 6.60 -2.67
CA LEU A 40 -1.49 5.55 -3.53
C LEU A 40 -0.40 4.82 -2.75
N ASP A 41 -0.37 3.51 -2.85
CA ASP A 41 0.67 2.67 -2.24
C ASP A 41 1.49 1.98 -3.33
N ILE A 42 2.81 2.00 -3.19
CA ILE A 42 3.70 1.05 -3.88
C ILE A 42 4.11 0.04 -2.83
N LEU A 43 3.70 -1.21 -3.00
CA LEU A 43 3.95 -2.27 -2.04
C LEU A 43 4.68 -3.45 -2.68
N VAL A 44 5.41 -4.18 -1.86
CA VAL A 44 6.06 -5.43 -2.23
C VAL A 44 5.52 -6.50 -1.31
N ASP A 45 4.84 -7.47 -1.91
CA ASP A 45 4.47 -8.71 -1.22
C ASP A 45 5.70 -9.64 -1.20
N LEU A 46 6.05 -10.07 0.02
CA LEU A 46 7.18 -10.92 0.38
C LEU A 46 6.74 -12.31 0.86
N SER A 47 5.44 -12.62 0.79
CA SER A 47 4.85 -13.85 1.33
C SER A 47 5.21 -15.09 0.51
N ASP A 48 5.30 -14.92 -0.81
CA ASP A 48 5.66 -15.97 -1.78
C ASP A 48 6.54 -15.36 -2.90
N GLY A 49 7.78 -15.03 -2.52
CA GLY A 49 8.74 -14.34 -3.38
C GLY A 49 8.60 -12.82 -3.34
N VAL A 50 9.26 -12.11 -4.27
CA VAL A 50 9.25 -10.64 -4.33
C VAL A 50 8.29 -10.20 -5.43
N ARG A 51 7.12 -9.69 -5.05
CA ARG A 51 6.07 -9.27 -5.98
C ARG A 51 5.71 -7.79 -5.77
N PRO A 52 6.32 -6.87 -6.54
CA PRO A 52 5.99 -5.45 -6.46
C PRO A 52 4.62 -5.20 -7.09
N ARG A 53 3.84 -4.28 -6.51
CA ARG A 53 2.53 -3.87 -6.98
C ARG A 53 2.30 -2.39 -6.69
N VAL A 54 1.56 -1.73 -7.57
CA VAL A 54 1.05 -0.38 -7.36
C VAL A 54 -0.44 -0.48 -7.08
N VAL A 55 -0.88 0.06 -5.95
CA VAL A 55 -2.29 0.20 -5.58
C VAL A 55 -2.64 1.68 -5.66
N GLY A 56 -3.38 2.06 -6.68
CA GLY A 56 -3.77 3.46 -6.83
C GLY A 56 -4.86 3.90 -5.85
N ALA A 57 -5.17 5.18 -5.88
CA ALA A 57 -6.19 5.77 -5.02
C ALA A 57 -7.53 5.08 -5.23
N MET A 58 -8.19 4.75 -4.13
CA MET A 58 -9.43 3.98 -4.14
C MET A 58 -10.64 4.89 -3.95
N ARG A 59 -11.72 4.64 -4.69
CA ARG A 59 -13.03 5.27 -4.48
C ARG A 59 -13.91 4.48 -3.51
N THR A 60 -13.63 3.20 -3.35
CA THR A 60 -14.36 2.28 -2.47
C THR A 60 -13.40 1.49 -1.60
N ALA A 61 -13.90 0.85 -0.55
CA ALA A 61 -13.04 0.05 0.33
C ALA A 61 -12.55 -1.24 -0.37
N ALA A 62 -11.26 -1.55 -0.22
CA ALA A 62 -10.72 -2.85 -0.60
C ALA A 62 -11.07 -3.87 0.47
N VAL A 63 -11.51 -5.05 0.04
CA VAL A 63 -11.73 -6.20 0.92
C VAL A 63 -10.64 -7.22 0.61
N VAL A 64 -9.65 -7.33 1.50
CA VAL A 64 -8.49 -8.20 1.34
C VAL A 64 -8.68 -9.45 2.20
N PRO A 65 -8.81 -10.64 1.58
CA PRO A 65 -8.81 -11.89 2.33
C PRO A 65 -7.38 -12.20 2.80
N LEU A 66 -7.18 -12.24 4.12
CA LEU A 66 -5.90 -12.65 4.73
C LEU A 66 -5.95 -14.15 5.07
N THR A 67 -6.01 -14.98 4.03
CA THR A 67 -6.21 -16.45 4.13
C THR A 67 -4.91 -17.25 4.24
N ALA A 68 -3.76 -16.60 4.12
CA ALA A 68 -2.43 -17.21 4.21
C ALA A 68 -1.49 -16.28 5.00
N PRO A 69 -0.34 -16.81 5.49
CA PRO A 69 0.73 -15.96 6.01
C PRO A 69 1.06 -14.86 5.01
N THR A 70 1.14 -13.62 5.50
CA THR A 70 1.34 -12.43 4.68
C THR A 70 2.53 -11.64 5.21
N SER A 71 3.38 -11.16 4.32
CA SER A 71 4.48 -10.24 4.61
C SER A 71 4.51 -9.16 3.54
N ILE A 72 4.21 -7.92 3.91
CA ILE A 72 4.15 -6.79 2.97
C ILE A 72 4.97 -5.64 3.53
N VAL A 73 5.71 -4.98 2.65
CA VAL A 73 6.32 -3.66 2.90
C VAL A 73 5.85 -2.69 1.84
N ALA A 74 5.65 -1.42 2.20
CA ALA A 74 5.13 -0.45 1.24
C ALA A 74 5.55 0.99 1.55
N VAL A 75 5.49 1.80 0.49
CA VAL A 75 5.52 3.26 0.54
C VAL A 75 4.09 3.76 0.37
N ARG A 76 3.56 4.46 1.37
CA ARG A 76 2.31 5.20 1.24
C ARG A 76 2.58 6.64 0.85
N PHE A 77 2.11 7.04 -0.32
CA PHE A 77 2.18 8.42 -0.76
C PHE A 77 1.06 9.25 -0.12
N ARG A 78 1.30 10.54 0.07
CA ARG A 78 0.22 11.51 0.30
C ARG A 78 -0.67 11.55 -0.95
N PRO A 79 -1.94 12.02 -0.84
CA PRO A 79 -2.76 12.26 -2.02
C PRO A 79 -2.01 13.10 -3.06
N GLY A 80 -1.86 12.57 -4.28
CA GLY A 80 -1.08 13.19 -5.36
C GLY A 80 0.45 13.09 -5.24
N GLY A 81 0.98 12.64 -4.11
CA GLY A 81 2.41 12.63 -3.79
C GLY A 81 3.26 11.70 -4.66
N ALA A 82 2.65 10.70 -5.30
CA ALA A 82 3.35 9.78 -6.20
C ALA A 82 3.69 10.39 -7.57
N GLN A 83 3.12 11.56 -7.91
CA GLN A 83 3.21 12.14 -9.25
C GLN A 83 4.65 12.36 -9.74
N PRO A 84 5.61 12.82 -8.92
CA PRO A 84 6.99 12.99 -9.38
C PRO A 84 7.74 11.68 -9.65
N PHE A 85 7.23 10.55 -9.16
CA PHE A 85 7.92 9.25 -9.19
C PHE A 85 7.38 8.30 -10.28
N LEU A 86 6.19 8.58 -10.79
CA LEU A 86 5.51 7.75 -11.78
C LEU A 86 5.42 8.49 -13.11
N ARG A 87 5.78 7.82 -14.21
CA ARG A 87 5.81 8.41 -15.56
C ARG A 87 4.45 8.39 -16.27
N LEU A 88 3.37 8.43 -15.48
CA LEU A 88 1.99 8.40 -15.96
C LEU A 88 1.08 9.27 -15.06
N PRO A 89 -0.05 9.78 -15.59
CA PRO A 89 -1.09 10.41 -14.80
C PRO A 89 -1.61 9.48 -13.69
N LEU A 90 -1.56 9.91 -12.43
CA LEU A 90 -2.03 9.09 -11.29
C LEU A 90 -3.50 8.68 -11.39
N GLN A 91 -4.31 9.47 -12.10
CA GLN A 91 -5.72 9.16 -12.33
C GLN A 91 -5.92 7.84 -13.09
N GLU A 92 -4.96 7.43 -13.93
CA GLU A 92 -4.99 6.14 -14.63
C GLU A 92 -4.85 4.95 -13.68
N LEU A 93 -4.31 5.19 -12.48
CA LEU A 93 -4.17 4.19 -11.43
C LEU A 93 -5.38 4.16 -10.47
N THR A 94 -6.33 5.10 -10.59
CA THR A 94 -7.51 5.14 -9.70
C THR A 94 -8.29 3.84 -9.81
N ASP A 95 -8.58 3.21 -8.67
CA ASP A 95 -9.22 1.90 -8.56
C ASP A 95 -8.45 0.74 -9.26
N ALA A 96 -7.20 0.96 -9.66
CA ALA A 96 -6.37 -0.04 -10.32
C ALA A 96 -5.33 -0.64 -9.36
N GLN A 97 -4.97 -1.89 -9.66
CA GLN A 97 -3.82 -2.58 -9.07
C GLN A 97 -3.01 -3.20 -10.19
N VAL A 98 -1.75 -2.78 -10.33
CA VAL A 98 -0.82 -3.18 -11.40
C VAL A 98 0.48 -3.73 -10.86
#